data_AF-A0A3B0ML89-F1
#
_entry.id   AF-A0A3B0ML89-F1
#
_cell.length_a   1.000
_cell.length_b   1.000
_cell.length_c   1.000
_cell.angle_alpha   90.00
_cell.angle_beta   90.00
_cell.angle_gamma   90.00
#
_symmetry.space_group_name_H-M   'P 1'
#
loop_
_entity.id
_entity.type
_entity.pdbx_description
1 polymer ?
#
loop_
_entity_poly.entity_id
_entity_poly.type
_entity_poly.pdbx_seq_one_letter_code
_entity_poly.pdbx_strand_id
1 'polypeptide(L)'
;MKDSSLVNLFHINTAIPLGKNKWYGSGDKRFAPDNILINSRNANLTVIICRKTGEIVWRLGPNFALVDYQGAVPRAIDQIIGAHNVHMIPYGLPGAGNLLIFDNHGAAGFPQAKNNLLSVSRVIEIDPQSMQIIWEYNAGKSNQPLYNFYSSLISHAQRLPNGNTLINEGQNDRLF
;
A
#
# COMPACT_ATOMS: atom_id res chain seq x y z
N MET A 1 -1.92 17.26 23.66
CA MET A 1 -2.36 17.85 22.38
C MET A 1 -3.87 18.00 22.48
N LYS A 2 -4.42 19.20 22.28
CA LYS A 2 -5.88 19.38 22.18
C LYS A 2 -6.32 18.82 20.83
N ASP A 3 -7.29 17.92 20.84
CA ASP A 3 -7.94 17.45 19.62
C ASP A 3 -8.50 18.66 18.86
N SER A 4 -8.08 18.84 17.61
CA SER A 4 -8.67 19.85 16.74
C SER A 4 -10.12 19.46 16.46
N SER A 5 -11.04 20.42 16.39
CA SER A 5 -12.42 20.20 15.95
C SER A 5 -12.55 19.77 14.48
N LEU A 6 -11.42 19.63 13.77
CA LEU A 6 -11.37 19.17 12.39
C LEU A 6 -11.42 17.65 12.34
N VAL A 7 -12.37 17.14 11.55
CA VAL A 7 -12.48 15.71 11.25
C VAL A 7 -11.20 15.24 10.57
N ASN A 8 -10.58 14.17 11.08
CA ASN A 8 -9.43 13.53 10.45
C ASN A 8 -9.86 12.78 9.18
N LEU A 9 -10.18 13.53 8.12
CA LEU A 9 -10.80 13.00 6.92
C LEU A 9 -9.85 12.11 6.13
N PHE A 10 -8.63 12.57 5.87
CA PHE A 10 -7.69 11.80 5.03
C PHE A 10 -6.78 10.91 5.87
N HIS A 11 -6.26 11.38 7.00
CA HIS A 11 -5.19 10.71 7.73
C HIS A 11 -4.06 10.30 6.76
N ILE A 12 -3.29 11.29 6.31
CA ILE A 12 -2.14 11.05 5.43
C ILE A 12 -0.99 10.50 6.27
N ASN A 13 -0.49 9.32 5.90
CA ASN A 13 0.64 8.67 6.56
C ASN A 13 1.87 8.51 5.67
N THR A 14 1.74 8.83 4.37
CA THR A 14 2.85 8.78 3.41
C THR A 14 2.76 9.96 2.46
N ALA A 15 3.89 10.65 2.26
CA ALA A 15 4.07 11.67 1.24
C ALA A 15 5.56 11.68 0.83
N ILE A 16 5.89 11.06 -0.29
CA ILE A 16 7.28 10.85 -0.73
C ILE A 16 7.43 11.06 -2.24
N PRO A 17 8.59 11.53 -2.73
CA PRO A 17 8.87 11.48 -4.17
C PRO A 17 8.96 10.02 -4.64
N LEU A 18 8.61 9.77 -5.90
CA LEU A 18 8.71 8.43 -6.49
C LEU A 18 10.15 7.94 -6.64
N GLY A 19 11.09 8.87 -6.88
CA GLY A 19 12.47 8.53 -7.20
C GLY A 19 12.61 7.88 -8.58
N LYS A 20 13.85 7.52 -8.93
CA LYS A 20 14.17 6.88 -10.21
C LYS A 20 13.38 5.57 -10.33
N ASN A 21 12.71 5.37 -11.46
CA ASN A 21 11.90 4.18 -11.72
C ASN A 21 11.84 3.83 -13.21
N LYS A 22 11.55 2.56 -13.49
CA LYS A 22 11.50 2.03 -14.86
C LYS A 22 10.39 2.65 -15.71
N TRP A 23 9.25 3.00 -15.10
CA TRP A 23 8.08 3.49 -15.82
C TRP A 23 8.33 4.85 -16.48
N TYR A 24 8.96 5.77 -15.76
CA TYR A 24 9.40 7.03 -16.35
C TYR A 24 10.49 6.82 -17.41
N GLY A 25 11.43 5.91 -17.17
CA GLY A 25 12.44 5.52 -18.16
C GLY A 25 11.85 4.97 -19.46
N SER A 26 10.68 4.34 -19.39
CA SER A 26 9.88 3.86 -20.53
C SER A 26 8.94 4.92 -21.12
N GLY A 27 8.98 6.17 -20.65
CA GLY A 27 8.22 7.30 -21.19
C GLY A 27 6.92 7.65 -20.46
N ASP A 28 6.53 6.93 -19.40
CA ASP A 28 5.32 7.23 -18.65
C ASP A 28 5.54 8.40 -17.68
N LYS A 29 5.14 9.60 -18.11
CA LYS A 29 5.32 10.85 -17.38
C LYS A 29 4.55 10.91 -16.05
N ARG A 30 3.53 10.06 -15.84
CA ARG A 30 2.81 9.99 -14.55
C ARG A 30 3.76 9.60 -13.42
N PHE A 31 4.79 8.81 -13.73
CA PHE A 31 5.79 8.34 -12.77
C PHE A 31 7.07 9.17 -12.75
N ALA A 32 7.03 10.46 -13.14
CA ALA A 32 8.21 11.32 -13.07
C ALA A 32 8.85 11.26 -11.65
N PRO A 33 10.19 11.11 -11.53
CA PRO A 33 10.85 10.87 -10.24
C PRO A 33 10.57 11.90 -9.14
N ASP A 34 10.26 13.13 -9.53
CA ASP A 34 9.94 14.23 -8.63
C ASP A 34 8.45 14.34 -8.28
N ASN A 35 7.57 13.57 -8.93
CA ASN A 35 6.16 13.48 -8.55
C ASN A 35 6.01 12.88 -7.15
N ILE A 36 4.98 13.30 -6.44
CA ILE A 36 4.78 12.95 -5.04
C ILE A 36 3.70 11.87 -4.94
N LEU A 37 4.05 10.72 -4.39
CA LEU A 37 3.09 9.70 -3.96
C LEU A 37 2.56 10.08 -2.59
N ILE A 38 1.24 10.11 -2.45
CA ILE A 38 0.54 10.34 -1.19
C ILE A 38 -0.41 9.18 -0.91
N ASN A 39 -0.39 8.69 0.33
CA ASN A 39 -1.36 7.70 0.81
C ASN A 39 -2.19 8.24 1.97
N SER A 40 -3.50 8.09 1.81
CA SER A 40 -4.55 8.47 2.75
C SER A 40 -5.15 7.21 3.37
N ARG A 41 -4.88 7.00 4.67
CA ARG A 41 -5.41 5.86 5.41
C ARG A 41 -6.93 5.87 5.41
N ASN A 42 -7.54 6.98 5.84
CA ASN A 42 -8.97 7.01 6.10
C ASN A 42 -9.79 7.02 4.81
N ALA A 43 -9.24 7.53 3.70
CA ALA A 43 -9.93 7.50 2.42
C ALA A 43 -9.66 6.23 1.59
N ASN A 44 -8.80 5.31 2.05
CA ASN A 44 -8.33 4.16 1.26
C ASN A 44 -7.82 4.58 -0.14
N LEU A 45 -7.07 5.67 -0.19
CA LEU A 45 -6.71 6.34 -1.44
C LEU A 45 -5.20 6.58 -1.49
N THR A 46 -4.55 6.06 -2.53
CA THR A 46 -3.20 6.45 -2.91
C THR A 46 -3.25 7.21 -4.23
N VAL A 47 -2.54 8.33 -4.31
CA VAL A 47 -2.43 9.13 -5.53
C VAL A 47 -0.97 9.47 -5.81
N ILE A 48 -0.66 9.69 -7.08
CA ILE A 48 0.56 10.37 -7.49
C ILE A 48 0.16 11.75 -7.99
N ILE A 49 0.76 12.77 -7.41
CA ILE A 49 0.56 14.18 -7.76
C ILE A 49 1.75 14.65 -8.59
N CYS A 50 1.46 15.22 -9.77
CA CYS A 50 2.45 15.91 -10.57
C CYS A 50 2.99 17.10 -9.77
N ARG A 51 4.28 17.07 -9.40
CA ARG A 51 4.85 18.12 -8.55
C ARG A 51 4.84 19.51 -9.19
N LYS A 52 4.87 19.56 -10.52
CA LYS A 52 4.90 20.81 -11.29
C LYS A 52 3.52 21.44 -11.47
N THR A 53 2.47 20.63 -11.64
CA THR A 53 1.12 21.13 -11.95
C THR A 53 0.15 21.02 -10.77
N GLY A 54 0.45 20.19 -9.77
CA GLY A 54 -0.46 19.88 -8.66
C GLY A 54 -1.58 18.90 -9.04
N GLU A 55 -1.60 18.41 -10.28
CA GLU A 55 -2.64 17.49 -10.76
C GLU A 55 -2.40 16.07 -10.28
N ILE A 56 -3.49 15.34 -9.99
CA ILE A 56 -3.44 13.90 -9.77
C ILE A 56 -3.23 13.22 -11.14
N VAL A 57 -2.10 12.53 -11.31
CA VAL A 57 -1.72 11.87 -12.57
C VAL A 57 -1.88 10.35 -12.52
N TRP A 58 -2.01 9.77 -11.34
CA TRP A 58 -2.29 8.35 -11.14
C TRP A 58 -3.03 8.15 -9.81
N ARG A 59 -3.87 7.12 -9.73
CA ARG A 59 -4.75 6.88 -8.57
C ARG A 59 -4.97 5.38 -8.35
N LEU A 60 -5.00 5.01 -7.07
CA LEU A 60 -5.42 3.71 -6.54
C LEU A 60 -6.49 3.92 -5.46
N GLY A 61 -7.65 3.27 -5.62
CA GLY A 61 -8.82 3.47 -4.77
C GLY A 61 -9.68 4.68 -5.17
N PRO A 62 -10.67 5.07 -4.33
CA PRO A 62 -10.99 4.48 -3.03
C PRO A 62 -11.92 3.25 -3.10
N ASN A 63 -12.44 2.95 -4.29
CA ASN A 63 -13.39 1.87 -4.51
C ASN A 63 -12.66 0.62 -4.95
N PHE A 64 -12.85 -0.48 -4.22
CA PHE A 64 -12.23 -1.77 -4.48
C PHE A 64 -13.26 -2.88 -4.49
N ALA A 65 -12.95 -3.97 -5.19
CA ALA A 65 -13.66 -5.25 -5.01
C ALA A 65 -13.38 -5.81 -3.60
N LEU A 66 -14.20 -6.77 -3.16
CA LEU A 66 -13.95 -7.47 -1.90
C LEU A 66 -12.62 -8.23 -1.98
N VAL A 67 -11.94 -8.34 -0.83
CA VAL A 67 -10.65 -9.02 -0.73
C VAL A 67 -10.76 -10.51 -1.09
N ASP A 68 -9.78 -11.00 -1.84
CA ASP A 68 -9.54 -12.40 -2.15
C ASP A 68 -8.20 -12.85 -1.55
N TYR A 69 -8.26 -13.45 -0.35
CA TYR A 69 -7.08 -13.97 0.36
C TYR A 69 -6.61 -15.34 -0.17
N GLN A 70 -7.40 -16.00 -1.02
CA GLN A 70 -7.10 -17.32 -1.56
C GLN A 70 -6.61 -17.25 -3.01
N GLY A 71 -6.84 -16.13 -3.68
CA GLY A 71 -6.47 -15.89 -5.07
C GLY A 71 -4.97 -16.00 -5.31
N ALA A 72 -4.60 -16.78 -6.32
CA ALA A 72 -3.24 -16.78 -6.82
C ALA A 72 -2.88 -15.42 -7.42
N VAL A 73 -1.61 -15.03 -7.27
CA VAL A 73 -1.05 -13.86 -7.95
C VAL A 73 -0.33 -14.30 -9.24
N PRO A 74 -0.35 -13.50 -10.32
CA PRO A 74 -0.93 -12.17 -10.40
C PRO A 74 -2.46 -12.18 -10.49
N ARG A 75 -3.11 -11.18 -9.88
CA ARG A 75 -4.57 -10.97 -9.95
C ARG A 75 -4.92 -9.49 -9.89
N ALA A 76 -6.15 -9.12 -10.27
CA ALA A 76 -6.61 -7.74 -10.15
C ALA A 76 -6.53 -7.24 -8.71
N ILE A 77 -6.26 -5.94 -8.54
CA ILE A 77 -6.28 -5.31 -7.22
C ILE A 77 -7.69 -5.42 -6.61
N ASP A 78 -7.72 -5.92 -5.39
CA ASP A 78 -8.90 -6.03 -4.53
C ASP A 78 -8.77 -5.05 -3.34
N GLN A 79 -9.57 -5.27 -2.30
CA GLN A 79 -9.71 -4.35 -1.17
C GLN A 79 -8.39 -4.02 -0.49
N ILE A 80 -8.10 -2.73 -0.36
CA ILE A 80 -7.01 -2.21 0.47
C ILE A 80 -7.65 -1.27 1.49
N ILE A 81 -7.45 -1.50 2.78
CA ILE A 81 -8.14 -0.76 3.84
C ILE A 81 -7.13 -0.24 4.85
N GLY A 82 -7.09 1.08 4.99
CA GLY A 82 -6.30 1.74 6.02
C GLY A 82 -4.80 1.52 5.84
N ALA A 83 -4.33 1.36 4.61
CA ALA A 83 -2.93 1.05 4.31
C ALA A 83 -1.94 2.04 4.92
N HIS A 84 -0.75 1.53 5.20
CA HIS A 84 0.38 2.28 5.74
C HIS A 84 1.63 2.09 4.87
N ASN A 85 2.44 3.15 4.79
CA ASN A 85 3.71 3.19 4.06
C ASN A 85 3.64 2.61 2.63
N VAL A 86 2.71 3.14 1.84
CA VAL A 86 2.66 2.85 0.40
C VAL A 86 3.83 3.54 -0.26
N HIS A 87 4.72 2.79 -0.90
CA HIS A 87 5.86 3.39 -1.59
C HIS A 87 6.23 2.60 -2.83
N MET A 88 6.91 3.26 -3.76
CA MET A 88 7.51 2.58 -4.91
C MET A 88 8.80 1.88 -4.47
N ILE A 89 8.96 0.61 -4.85
CA ILE A 89 10.21 -0.13 -4.61
C ILE A 89 11.35 0.61 -5.34
N PRO A 90 12.39 1.06 -4.61
CA PRO A 90 13.48 1.85 -5.18
C PRO A 90 14.23 1.17 -6.33
N TYR A 91 14.78 1.99 -7.24
CA TYR A 91 15.68 1.53 -8.30
C TYR A 91 16.85 0.71 -7.73
N GLY A 92 17.18 -0.39 -8.40
CA GLY A 92 18.27 -1.29 -7.99
C GLY A 92 17.83 -2.42 -7.06
N LEU A 93 16.57 -2.45 -6.62
CA LEU A 93 16.01 -3.56 -5.84
C LEU A 93 15.11 -4.47 -6.70
N PRO A 94 14.97 -5.77 -6.36
CA PRO A 94 14.02 -6.65 -7.02
C PRO A 94 12.59 -6.11 -6.96
N GLY A 95 11.88 -6.04 -8.09
CA GLY A 95 10.56 -5.39 -8.16
C GLY A 95 10.59 -3.86 -8.29
N ALA A 96 11.76 -3.25 -8.53
CA ALA A 96 11.89 -1.80 -8.73
C ALA A 96 10.82 -1.22 -9.68
N GLY A 97 10.16 -0.15 -9.23
CA GLY A 97 9.05 0.50 -9.93
C GLY A 97 7.66 -0.03 -9.56
N ASN A 98 7.55 -1.20 -8.94
CA ASN A 98 6.27 -1.68 -8.38
C ASN A 98 5.99 -0.94 -7.06
N LEU A 99 4.75 -0.92 -6.60
CA LEU A 99 4.43 -0.37 -5.27
C LEU A 99 4.38 -1.50 -4.23
N LEU A 100 4.94 -1.25 -3.06
CA LEU A 100 4.86 -2.14 -1.90
C LEU A 100 3.98 -1.48 -0.83
N ILE A 101 3.03 -2.24 -0.32
CA ILE A 101 1.95 -1.73 0.52
C ILE A 101 1.79 -2.63 1.74
N PHE A 102 1.80 -2.06 2.94
CA PHE A 102 1.26 -2.73 4.12
C PHE A 102 -0.23 -2.42 4.23
N ASP A 103 -1.05 -3.42 3.97
CA ASP A 103 -2.51 -3.34 3.98
C ASP A 103 -3.04 -3.78 5.35
N ASN A 104 -3.41 -2.79 6.17
CA ASN A 104 -3.69 -3.01 7.58
C ASN A 104 -5.03 -3.71 7.83
N HIS A 105 -6.04 -3.45 6.99
CA HIS A 105 -7.43 -3.85 7.24
C HIS A 105 -7.99 -3.40 8.60
N GLY A 106 -7.63 -2.18 9.00
CA GLY A 106 -8.25 -1.48 10.14
C GLY A 106 -9.62 -0.89 9.82
N ALA A 107 -10.08 0.08 10.62
CA ALA A 107 -11.26 0.88 10.32
C ALA A 107 -10.90 2.07 9.40
N ALA A 108 -11.37 2.05 8.15
CA ALA A 108 -11.18 3.12 7.16
C ALA A 108 -12.22 3.06 6.03
N GLY A 109 -12.34 4.14 5.24
CA GLY A 109 -13.25 4.28 4.10
C GLY A 109 -14.42 5.25 4.37
N PHE A 110 -14.94 5.84 3.30
CA PHE A 110 -16.15 6.67 3.31
C PHE A 110 -17.14 6.19 2.23
N PRO A 111 -18.20 5.42 2.59
CA PRO A 111 -18.50 4.86 3.90
C PRO A 111 -17.44 3.83 4.35
N GLN A 112 -17.48 3.45 5.63
CA GLN A 112 -16.53 2.48 6.18
C GLN A 112 -16.50 1.21 5.32
N ALA A 113 -15.30 0.80 4.91
CA ALA A 113 -15.09 -0.39 4.12
C ALA A 113 -15.55 -1.63 4.89
N LYS A 114 -16.16 -2.58 4.19
CA LYS A 114 -16.54 -3.87 4.77
C LYS A 114 -15.28 -4.64 5.11
N ASN A 115 -15.04 -4.90 6.39
CA ASN A 115 -14.04 -5.87 6.84
C ASN A 115 -14.66 -7.28 6.85
N ASN A 116 -13.82 -8.29 6.60
CA ASN A 116 -14.22 -9.68 6.80
C ASN A 116 -14.37 -9.99 8.31
N LEU A 117 -14.96 -11.13 8.64
CA LEU A 117 -15.15 -11.58 10.04
C LEU A 117 -13.86 -11.63 10.86
N LEU A 118 -12.71 -11.80 10.21
CA LEU A 118 -11.40 -11.85 10.84
C LEU A 118 -10.60 -10.60 10.47
N SER A 119 -9.99 -10.02 11.50
CA SER A 119 -8.99 -8.96 11.37
C SER A 119 -7.67 -9.55 10.89
N VAL A 120 -7.26 -9.22 9.66
CA VAL A 120 -6.11 -9.82 8.98
C VAL A 120 -5.41 -8.74 8.17
N SER A 121 -4.12 -8.55 8.37
CA SER A 121 -3.30 -7.69 7.51
C SER A 121 -2.62 -8.50 6.41
N ARG A 122 -2.11 -7.82 5.39
CA ARG A 122 -1.24 -8.40 4.37
C ARG A 122 -0.22 -7.37 3.87
N VAL A 123 0.84 -7.86 3.27
CA VAL A 123 1.74 -7.02 2.47
C VAL A 123 1.56 -7.41 1.02
N ILE A 124 1.28 -6.43 0.16
CA ILE A 124 1.09 -6.66 -1.27
C ILE A 124 2.10 -5.85 -2.07
N GLU A 125 2.58 -6.45 -3.15
CA GLU A 125 3.28 -5.76 -4.22
C GLU A 125 2.34 -5.62 -5.41
N ILE A 126 2.19 -4.40 -5.92
CA ILE A 126 1.34 -4.11 -7.08
C ILE A 126 2.15 -3.55 -8.24
N ASP A 127 1.82 -3.99 -9.45
CA ASP A 127 2.26 -3.33 -10.68
C ASP A 127 1.32 -2.14 -10.95
N PRO A 128 1.83 -0.89 -10.92
CA PRO A 128 0.99 0.30 -11.06
C PRO A 128 0.57 0.58 -12.51
N GLN A 129 1.10 -0.15 -13.51
CA GLN A 129 0.64 -0.07 -14.89
C GLN A 129 -0.46 -1.09 -15.17
N SER A 130 -0.25 -2.36 -14.82
CA SER A 130 -1.27 -3.40 -15.06
C SER A 130 -2.40 -3.39 -14.02
N MET A 131 -2.21 -2.68 -12.90
CA MET A 131 -3.15 -2.63 -11.77
C MET A 131 -3.43 -4.03 -11.21
N GLN A 132 -2.37 -4.82 -11.09
CA GLN A 132 -2.41 -6.19 -10.54
C GLN A 132 -1.59 -6.30 -9.26
N ILE A 133 -2.09 -7.08 -8.31
CA ILE A 133 -1.29 -7.62 -7.22
C ILE A 133 -0.45 -8.76 -7.80
N ILE A 134 0.86 -8.65 -7.69
CA ILE A 134 1.83 -9.58 -8.30
C ILE A 134 2.61 -10.38 -7.25
N TRP A 135 2.57 -9.96 -5.99
CA TRP A 135 3.11 -10.68 -4.84
C TRP A 135 2.28 -10.35 -3.59
N GLU A 136 2.11 -11.32 -2.70
CA GLU A 136 1.39 -11.14 -1.44
C GLU A 136 2.03 -11.97 -0.33
N TYR A 137 2.18 -11.35 0.84
CA TYR A 137 2.42 -12.01 2.11
C TYR A 137 1.26 -11.81 3.08
N ASN A 138 0.84 -12.91 3.70
CA ASN A 138 -0.07 -12.94 4.84
C ASN A 138 0.39 -14.11 5.75
N ALA A 139 -0.21 -14.27 6.94
CA ALA A 139 0.21 -15.32 7.88
C ALA A 139 0.19 -16.75 7.28
N GLY A 140 -0.71 -16.99 6.31
CA GLY A 140 -0.81 -18.27 5.60
C GLY A 140 0.44 -18.63 4.82
N LYS A 141 1.24 -17.65 4.38
CA LYS A 141 2.55 -17.89 3.74
C LYS A 141 3.61 -18.42 4.69
N SER A 142 3.36 -18.32 6.00
CA SER A 142 4.19 -18.87 7.07
C SER A 142 3.52 -20.06 7.76
N ASN A 143 2.55 -20.71 7.11
CA ASN A 143 1.75 -21.83 7.66
C ASN A 143 1.05 -21.48 8.98
N GLN A 144 0.63 -20.23 9.15
CA GLN A 144 -0.12 -19.76 10.31
C GLN A 144 -1.56 -19.39 9.91
N PRO A 145 -2.52 -19.48 10.85
CA PRO A 145 -3.85 -18.90 10.66
C PRO A 145 -3.76 -17.42 10.26
N LEU A 146 -4.61 -16.96 9.33
CA LEU A 146 -4.53 -15.59 8.80
C LEU A 146 -4.55 -14.50 9.88
N TYR A 147 -5.32 -14.69 10.95
CA TYR A 147 -5.43 -13.75 12.08
C TYR A 147 -4.13 -13.63 12.91
N ASN A 148 -3.14 -14.51 12.71
CA ASN A 148 -1.84 -14.41 13.37
C ASN A 148 -0.95 -13.32 12.77
N PHE A 149 -1.39 -12.58 11.74
CA PHE A 149 -0.70 -11.40 11.22
C PHE A 149 -1.71 -10.26 11.08
N TYR A 150 -1.71 -9.33 12.04
CA TYR A 150 -2.67 -8.25 12.05
C TYR A 150 -2.16 -7.02 12.82
N SER A 151 -2.08 -5.90 12.12
CA SER A 151 -1.85 -4.58 12.69
C SER A 151 -2.91 -3.63 12.14
N SER A 152 -3.80 -3.15 13.00
CA SER A 152 -4.91 -2.26 12.61
C SER A 152 -4.46 -0.83 12.24
N LEU A 153 -3.25 -0.49 12.67
CA LEU A 153 -2.59 0.80 12.55
C LEU A 153 -1.10 0.58 12.30
N ILE A 154 -0.40 1.63 11.83
CA ILE A 154 1.06 1.67 11.61
C ILE A 154 1.57 0.47 10.80
N SER A 155 2.87 0.16 10.85
CA SER A 155 3.56 -0.91 10.09
C SER A 155 4.21 -0.47 8.77
N HIS A 156 5.11 -1.32 8.28
CA HIS A 156 5.92 -1.08 7.10
C HIS A 156 6.37 -2.41 6.47
N ALA A 157 6.64 -2.40 5.18
CA ALA A 157 7.37 -3.45 4.49
C ALA A 157 8.42 -2.82 3.59
N GLN A 158 9.59 -3.43 3.45
CA GLN A 158 10.67 -2.92 2.61
C GLN A 158 11.33 -4.06 1.86
N ARG A 159 11.48 -3.91 0.54
CA ARG A 159 12.25 -4.85 -0.27
C ARG A 159 13.75 -4.72 0.03
N LEU A 160 14.46 -5.85 0.11
CA LEU A 160 15.90 -5.94 0.34
C LEU A 160 16.66 -6.31 -0.94
N PRO A 161 17.96 -6.01 -1.04
CA PRO A 161 18.77 -6.32 -2.22
C PRO A 161 18.82 -7.81 -2.59
N ASN A 162 18.69 -8.71 -1.61
CA ASN A 162 18.68 -10.15 -1.82
C ASN A 162 17.34 -10.70 -2.31
N GLY A 163 16.32 -9.84 -2.51
CA GLY A 163 14.98 -10.24 -2.94
C GLY A 163 14.02 -10.55 -1.80
N ASN A 164 14.45 -10.62 -0.55
CA ASN A 164 13.54 -10.74 0.59
C ASN A 164 12.80 -9.42 0.87
N THR A 165 11.71 -9.48 1.61
CA THR A 165 11.00 -8.30 2.13
C THR A 165 11.11 -8.31 3.65
N LEU A 166 11.69 -7.26 4.24
CA LEU A 166 11.61 -7.03 5.67
C LEU A 166 10.22 -6.46 5.99
N ILE A 167 9.49 -7.07 6.92
CA ILE A 167 8.16 -6.61 7.32
C ILE A 167 8.16 -6.29 8.81
N ASN A 168 7.69 -5.09 9.15
CA ASN A 168 7.55 -4.61 10.52
C ASN A 168 6.07 -4.50 10.86
N GLU A 169 5.57 -5.40 11.69
CA GLU A 169 4.21 -5.35 12.21
C GLU A 169 4.18 -4.54 13.51
N GLY A 170 3.78 -3.28 13.41
CA GLY A 170 3.99 -2.31 14.47
C GLY A 170 3.12 -2.52 15.71
N GLN A 171 1.90 -3.02 15.57
CA GLN A 171 1.00 -3.17 16.72
C GLN A 171 1.40 -4.31 17.66
N ASN A 172 2.11 -5.33 17.16
CA ASN A 172 2.49 -6.52 17.90
C ASN A 172 4.02 -6.66 18.07
N ASP A 173 4.79 -5.63 17.71
CA ASP A 173 6.26 -5.60 17.83
C ASP A 173 6.99 -6.78 17.16
N ARG A 174 6.53 -7.21 15.98
CA ARG A 174 7.11 -8.35 15.23
C ARG A 174 7.83 -7.93 13.96
N LEU A 175 8.88 -8.69 13.63
CA LEU A 175 9.67 -8.59 12.41
C LEU A 175 9.61 -9.91 11.66
N PHE A 176 9.49 -9.84 10.33
CA PHE A 176 9.50 -10.99 9.42
C PHE A 176 10.52 -10.78 8.29
#